data_AF-A0A832Z623-F1
#
_entry.id   AF-A0A832Z623-F1
#
_cell.length_a   1.000
_cell.length_b   1.000
_cell.length_c   1.000
_cell.angle_alpha   90.00
_cell.angle_beta   90.00
_cell.angle_gamma   90.00
#
_symmetry.space_group_name_H-M   'P 1'
#
loop_
_entity.id
_entity.type
_entity.pdbx_description
1 polymer ?
#
loop_
_entity_poly.entity_id
_entity_poly.type
_entity_poly.pdbx_seq_one_letter_code
_entity_poly.pdbx_strand_id
1 'polypeptide(L)'
;MPQLSTGLVIAGAYADKLRRVLFAQLRDKIKAGELTNQLVAQKAGELNRLLFDILVNKLKIDKGDVVRIRIEYDVVNGDIVWKLDTLKIEVFKRVPDEEVEKAVKETIEKAREVLEKPVTGEEAEWTGAKPETHAAPAKVAEAIPLGRTSDNEVLILLKDDKGENLGLTILTPEDNQTKLHVLLIPGTEAYESTKLVNTPVDELSKDVGKLIQIINGLDYVKIPKEKAEEIIKSKMTKII
;
A
#
# COMPACT_ATOMS: atom_id res chain seq x y z
N MET A 1 -14.95 6.19 -22.38
CA MET A 1 -16.23 5.46 -22.28
C MET A 1 -16.72 5.56 -20.84
N PRO A 2 -18.03 5.67 -20.59
CA PRO A 2 -18.53 5.77 -19.23
C PRO A 2 -18.30 4.46 -18.48
N GLN A 3 -17.80 4.57 -17.26
CA GLN A 3 -17.61 3.44 -16.35
C GLN A 3 -18.58 3.57 -15.19
N LEU A 4 -19.37 2.53 -14.94
CA LEU A 4 -20.12 2.39 -13.70
C LEU A 4 -19.16 1.91 -12.61
N SER A 5 -19.13 2.60 -11.48
CA SER A 5 -18.35 2.21 -10.30
C SER A 5 -19.22 2.35 -9.06
N THR A 6 -19.32 1.30 -8.25
CA THR A 6 -20.08 1.36 -6.99
C THR A 6 -19.33 2.10 -5.88
N GLY A 7 -18.00 2.26 -6.02
CA GLY A 7 -17.13 2.49 -4.86
C GLY A 7 -17.15 1.28 -3.90
N LEU A 8 -16.60 1.46 -2.70
CA LEU A 8 -16.74 0.48 -1.63
C LEU A 8 -18.19 0.50 -1.13
N VAL A 9 -18.84 -0.66 -1.15
CA VAL A 9 -20.21 -0.83 -0.66
C VAL A 9 -20.32 -2.17 0.06
N ILE A 10 -21.09 -2.20 1.14
CA ILE A 10 -21.43 -3.46 1.82
C ILE A 10 -22.14 -4.37 0.82
N ALA A 11 -21.75 -5.64 0.79
CA ALA A 11 -22.28 -6.67 -0.11
C ALA A 11 -23.80 -6.75 -0.05
N GLY A 12 -24.41 -6.64 1.14
CA GLY A 12 -25.86 -6.60 1.29
C GLY A 12 -26.56 -5.46 0.53
N ALA A 13 -25.85 -4.40 0.15
CA ALA A 13 -26.39 -3.20 -0.47
C ALA A 13 -25.88 -2.94 -1.90
N TYR A 14 -25.08 -3.83 -2.49
CA TYR A 14 -24.45 -3.57 -3.80
C TYR A 14 -25.49 -3.31 -4.90
N ALA A 15 -26.62 -4.03 -4.86
CA ALA A 15 -27.64 -3.98 -5.91
C ALA A 15 -28.33 -2.61 -5.98
N ASP A 16 -28.66 -2.03 -4.82
CA ASP A 16 -29.24 -0.69 -4.73
C ASP A 16 -28.21 0.37 -5.16
N LYS A 17 -26.96 0.24 -4.70
CA LYS A 17 -25.89 1.16 -5.07
C LYS A 17 -25.66 1.18 -6.58
N LEU A 18 -25.59 0.01 -7.21
CA LEU A 18 -25.42 -0.13 -8.65
C LEU A 18 -26.55 0.57 -9.41
N ARG A 19 -27.80 0.29 -9.03
CA ARG A 19 -28.98 0.92 -9.63
C ARG A 19 -28.90 2.45 -9.50
N ARG A 20 -28.67 2.96 -8.29
CA ARG A 20 -28.60 4.41 -8.03
C ARG A 20 -27.50 5.09 -8.84
N VAL A 21 -26.32 4.48 -8.95
CA VAL A 21 -25.21 5.02 -9.74
C VAL A 21 -25.58 5.04 -11.22
N LEU A 22 -26.17 3.96 -11.75
CA LEU A 22 -26.57 3.90 -13.16
C LEU A 22 -27.62 4.97 -13.50
N PHE A 23 -28.64 5.14 -12.67
CA PHE A 23 -29.65 6.19 -12.83
C PHE A 23 -29.05 7.60 -12.76
N ALA A 24 -28.08 7.82 -11.86
CA ALA A 24 -27.40 9.11 -11.77
C ALA A 24 -26.59 9.41 -13.03
N GLN A 25 -25.83 8.43 -13.55
CA GLN A 25 -25.01 8.60 -14.76
C GLN A 25 -25.85 8.81 -16.02
N LEU A 26 -27.04 8.19 -16.10
CA LEU A 26 -27.92 8.27 -17.27
C LEU A 26 -29.02 9.33 -17.16
N ARG A 27 -29.00 10.16 -16.10
CA ARG A 27 -30.06 11.15 -15.81
C ARG A 27 -30.37 12.05 -17.01
N ASP A 28 -29.35 12.56 -17.68
CA ASP A 28 -29.55 13.52 -18.77
C ASP A 28 -30.07 12.83 -20.04
N LYS A 29 -29.64 11.59 -20.32
CA LYS A 29 -30.18 10.76 -21.41
C LYS A 29 -31.64 10.38 -21.18
N ILE A 30 -32.03 10.14 -19.92
CA ILE A 30 -33.43 9.92 -19.55
C ILE A 30 -34.26 11.18 -19.79
N LYS A 31 -33.75 12.35 -19.37
CA LYS A 31 -34.44 13.64 -19.59
C LYS A 31 -34.59 13.98 -21.08
N ALA A 32 -33.59 13.62 -21.89
CA ALA A 32 -33.61 13.81 -23.34
C ALA A 32 -34.55 12.84 -24.07
N GLY A 33 -35.12 11.84 -23.38
CA GLY A 33 -35.98 10.83 -23.99
C GLY A 33 -35.23 9.74 -24.77
N GLU A 34 -33.89 9.73 -24.73
CA GLU A 34 -33.05 8.71 -25.37
C GLU A 34 -33.16 7.35 -24.66
N LEU A 35 -33.46 7.36 -23.36
CA LEU A 35 -33.60 6.17 -22.52
C LEU A 35 -34.84 6.30 -21.63
N THR A 36 -35.50 5.18 -21.35
CA THR A 36 -36.63 5.15 -20.40
C THR A 36 -36.16 4.72 -19.01
N ASN A 37 -36.84 5.20 -17.97
CA ASN A 37 -36.60 4.74 -16.59
C ASN A 37 -36.76 3.21 -16.45
N GLN A 38 -37.70 2.63 -17.19
CA GLN A 38 -37.95 1.19 -17.19
C GLN A 38 -36.77 0.41 -17.76
N LEU A 39 -36.20 0.85 -18.88
CA LEU A 39 -35.04 0.22 -19.49
C LEU A 39 -33.82 0.27 -18.57
N VAL A 40 -33.55 1.43 -17.95
CA VAL A 40 -32.43 1.58 -17.01
C VAL A 40 -32.59 0.63 -15.81
N ALA A 41 -33.81 0.51 -15.28
CA ALA A 41 -34.09 -0.44 -14.20
C ALA A 41 -33.90 -1.90 -14.63
N GLN A 42 -34.34 -2.25 -15.85
CA GLN A 42 -34.17 -3.58 -16.41
C GLN A 42 -32.69 -3.94 -16.55
N LYS A 43 -31.88 -3.04 -17.13
CA LYS A 43 -30.45 -3.28 -17.37
C LYS A 43 -29.63 -3.34 -16.09
N ALA A 44 -29.99 -2.55 -15.07
CA ALA A 44 -29.45 -2.71 -13.72
C ALA A 44 -29.81 -4.09 -13.14
N GLY A 45 -31.06 -4.54 -13.33
CA GLY A 45 -31.51 -5.86 -12.88
C GLY A 45 -30.79 -7.03 -13.56
N GLU A 46 -30.54 -6.94 -14.86
CA GLU A 46 -29.74 -7.91 -15.61
C GLU A 46 -28.33 -8.05 -15.05
N LEU A 47 -27.62 -6.94 -14.86
CA LEU A 47 -26.29 -6.93 -14.28
C LEU A 47 -26.30 -7.44 -12.82
N ASN A 48 -27.31 -7.03 -12.03
CA ASN A 48 -27.46 -7.52 -10.65
C ASN A 48 -27.65 -9.04 -10.58
N ARG A 49 -28.37 -9.66 -11.53
CA ARG A 49 -28.50 -11.14 -11.56
C ARG A 49 -27.16 -11.82 -11.82
N LEU A 50 -26.36 -11.30 -12.75
CA LEU A 50 -25.01 -11.79 -13.01
C LEU A 50 -24.11 -11.65 -11.75
N LEU A 51 -24.16 -10.48 -11.12
CA LEU A 51 -23.40 -10.21 -9.90
C LEU A 51 -23.84 -11.09 -8.74
N PHE A 52 -25.13 -11.38 -8.59
CA PHE A 52 -25.61 -12.30 -7.57
C PHE A 52 -25.01 -13.69 -7.72
N ASP A 53 -24.94 -14.21 -8.95
CA ASP A 53 -24.33 -15.50 -9.20
C ASP A 53 -22.83 -15.50 -8.86
N ILE A 54 -22.09 -14.47 -9.25
CA ILE A 54 -20.66 -14.36 -8.94
C ILE A 54 -20.43 -14.21 -7.44
N LEU A 55 -21.06 -13.23 -6.82
CA LEU A 55 -20.80 -12.82 -5.45
C LEU A 55 -21.36 -13.84 -4.44
N VAL A 56 -22.63 -14.21 -4.58
CA VAL A 56 -23.33 -15.05 -3.60
C VAL A 56 -23.17 -16.52 -3.92
N ASN A 57 -23.40 -16.94 -5.17
CA ASN A 57 -23.39 -18.37 -5.49
C ASN A 57 -21.97 -18.93 -5.59
N LYS A 58 -21.07 -18.23 -6.28
CA LYS A 58 -19.68 -18.70 -6.52
C LYS A 58 -18.73 -18.33 -5.40
N LEU A 59 -18.67 -17.04 -5.04
CA LEU A 59 -17.69 -16.54 -4.06
C LEU A 59 -18.14 -16.66 -2.60
N LYS A 60 -19.43 -17.01 -2.36
CA LYS A 60 -20.00 -17.17 -1.01
C LYS A 60 -19.68 -15.95 -0.12
N ILE A 61 -19.91 -14.74 -0.65
CA ILE A 61 -19.73 -13.53 0.16
C ILE A 61 -20.86 -13.37 1.17
N ASP A 62 -20.51 -12.89 2.34
CA ASP A 62 -21.46 -12.59 3.40
C ASP A 62 -22.02 -11.18 3.22
N LYS A 63 -23.21 -10.93 3.75
CA LYS A 63 -23.87 -9.62 3.64
C LYS A 63 -23.04 -8.49 4.24
N GLY A 64 -22.21 -8.78 5.24
CA GLY A 64 -21.34 -7.82 5.93
C GLY A 64 -19.98 -7.60 5.26
N ASP A 65 -19.64 -8.38 4.23
CA ASP A 65 -18.44 -8.15 3.42
C ASP A 65 -18.56 -6.84 2.65
N VAL A 66 -17.45 -6.31 2.17
CA VAL A 66 -17.42 -5.11 1.31
C VAL A 66 -17.01 -5.51 -0.09
N VAL A 67 -17.67 -4.93 -1.10
CA VAL A 67 -17.36 -5.14 -2.51
C VAL A 67 -17.17 -3.82 -3.23
N ARG A 68 -16.41 -3.87 -4.32
CA ARG A 68 -16.33 -2.78 -5.30
C ARG A 68 -16.47 -3.35 -6.70
N ILE A 69 -17.50 -2.90 -7.41
CA ILE A 69 -17.83 -3.34 -8.76
C ILE A 69 -17.54 -2.21 -9.73
N ARG A 70 -16.81 -2.50 -10.80
CA ARG A 70 -16.56 -1.60 -11.93
C ARG A 70 -16.85 -2.30 -13.24
N ILE A 71 -17.58 -1.64 -14.12
CA ILE A 71 -17.89 -2.15 -15.46
C ILE A 71 -18.12 -1.00 -16.42
N GLU A 72 -17.67 -1.14 -17.66
CA GLU A 72 -17.94 -0.20 -18.74
C GLU A 72 -19.23 -0.56 -19.48
N TYR A 73 -19.87 0.45 -20.06
CA TYR A 73 -21.03 0.26 -20.93
C TYR A 73 -21.07 1.31 -22.03
N ASP A 74 -21.81 0.99 -23.08
CA ASP A 74 -22.17 1.94 -24.13
C ASP A 74 -23.69 2.14 -24.16
N VAL A 75 -24.11 3.30 -24.69
CA VAL A 75 -25.50 3.57 -25.04
C VAL A 75 -25.61 3.58 -26.56
N VAL A 76 -26.26 2.57 -27.13
CA VAL A 76 -26.35 2.36 -28.58
C VAL A 76 -27.82 2.18 -28.95
N ASN A 77 -28.33 3.00 -29.89
CA ASN A 77 -29.72 2.92 -30.38
C ASN A 77 -30.78 2.94 -29.28
N GLY A 78 -30.57 3.73 -28.22
CA GLY A 78 -31.48 3.78 -27.07
C GLY A 78 -31.44 2.54 -26.17
N ASP A 79 -30.38 1.72 -26.25
CA ASP A 79 -30.13 0.59 -25.37
C ASP A 79 -28.82 0.74 -24.58
N ILE A 80 -28.73 0.08 -23.42
CA ILE A 80 -27.51 0.01 -22.61
C ILE A 80 -26.86 -1.35 -22.84
N VAL A 81 -25.61 -1.33 -23.33
CA VAL A 81 -24.83 -2.54 -23.63
C VAL A 81 -23.64 -2.62 -22.67
N TRP A 82 -23.65 -3.64 -21.82
CA TRP A 82 -22.56 -3.90 -20.87
C TRP A 82 -21.35 -4.53 -21.56
N LYS A 83 -20.15 -4.03 -21.28
CA LYS A 83 -18.89 -4.64 -21.71
C LYS A 83 -18.41 -5.61 -20.64
N LEU A 84 -18.91 -6.85 -20.70
CA LEU A 84 -18.69 -7.85 -19.65
C LEU A 84 -17.21 -8.22 -19.46
N ASP A 85 -16.39 -8.10 -20.49
CA ASP A 85 -14.94 -8.26 -20.46
C ASP A 85 -14.22 -7.22 -19.58
N THR A 86 -14.87 -6.07 -19.35
CA THR A 86 -14.33 -5.01 -18.47
C THR A 86 -14.76 -5.13 -17.01
N LEU A 87 -15.58 -6.14 -16.68
CA LEU A 87 -16.10 -6.33 -15.32
C LEU A 87 -14.96 -6.63 -14.35
N LYS A 88 -14.76 -5.73 -13.39
CA LYS A 88 -13.81 -5.89 -12.28
C LYS A 88 -14.57 -5.86 -10.95
N ILE A 89 -14.29 -6.85 -10.12
CA ILE A 89 -14.89 -7.02 -8.80
C ILE A 89 -13.75 -7.16 -7.78
N GLU A 90 -13.74 -6.29 -6.77
CA GLU A 90 -12.90 -6.44 -5.58
C GLU A 90 -13.80 -6.88 -4.42
N VAL A 91 -13.30 -7.80 -3.59
CA VAL A 91 -14.00 -8.34 -2.41
C VAL A 91 -13.10 -8.18 -1.20
N PHE A 92 -13.65 -7.64 -0.13
CA PHE A 92 -13.01 -7.44 1.16
C PHE A 92 -13.82 -8.20 2.20
N LYS A 93 -13.22 -9.28 2.72
CA LYS A 93 -13.83 -10.13 3.74
C LYS A 93 -13.82 -9.41 5.08
N ARG A 94 -14.94 -9.42 5.78
CA ARG A 94 -15.03 -8.86 7.13
C ARG A 94 -14.26 -9.75 8.11
N VAL A 95 -13.39 -9.13 8.92
CA VAL A 95 -12.79 -9.79 10.08
C VAL A 95 -13.88 -10.00 11.15
N PRO A 96 -14.00 -11.20 11.75
CA PRO A 96 -15.00 -11.45 12.79
C PRO A 96 -14.92 -10.46 13.95
N ASP A 97 -16.08 -10.06 14.49
CA ASP A 97 -16.13 -9.04 15.55
C ASP A 97 -15.37 -9.47 16.80
N GLU A 98 -15.41 -10.75 17.16
CA GLU A 98 -14.68 -11.30 18.31
C GLU A 98 -13.15 -11.10 18.19
N GLU A 99 -12.60 -11.25 16.98
CA GLU A 99 -11.18 -11.06 16.72
C GLU A 99 -10.80 -9.58 16.79
N VAL A 100 -11.63 -8.71 16.22
CA VAL A 100 -11.46 -7.26 16.29
C VAL A 100 -11.53 -6.79 17.75
N GLU A 101 -12.54 -7.24 18.50
CA GLU A 101 -12.72 -6.89 19.92
C GLU A 101 -11.53 -7.33 20.77
N LYS A 102 -11.04 -8.56 20.56
CA LYS A 102 -9.85 -9.06 21.24
C LYS A 102 -8.62 -8.19 20.95
N ALA A 103 -8.35 -7.89 19.69
CA ALA A 103 -7.21 -7.06 19.28
C ALA A 103 -7.31 -5.63 19.87
N VAL A 104 -8.51 -5.05 19.85
CA VAL A 104 -8.79 -3.74 20.44
C VAL A 104 -8.52 -3.77 21.94
N LYS A 105 -9.05 -4.76 22.67
CA LYS A 105 -8.86 -4.88 24.12
C LYS A 105 -7.40 -5.06 24.50
N GLU A 106 -6.69 -5.98 23.85
CA GLU A 106 -5.27 -6.23 24.11
C GLU A 106 -4.41 -4.99 23.85
N THR A 107 -4.75 -4.21 22.83
CA THR A 107 -4.03 -2.97 22.49
C THR A 107 -4.33 -1.86 23.49
N ILE A 108 -5.59 -1.71 23.91
CA ILE A 108 -6.00 -0.71 24.91
C ILE A 108 -5.37 -1.00 26.28
N GLU A 109 -5.27 -2.27 26.68
CA GLU A 109 -4.58 -2.65 27.93
C GLU A 109 -3.10 -2.22 27.93
N LYS A 110 -2.48 -2.18 26.75
CA LYS A 110 -1.11 -1.70 26.53
C LYS A 110 -1.05 -0.28 25.99
N ALA A 111 -2.14 0.49 26.07
CA ALA A 111 -2.24 1.81 25.42
C ALA A 111 -1.12 2.74 25.86
N ARG A 112 -0.79 2.76 27.16
CA ARG A 112 0.30 3.58 27.68
C ARG A 112 1.65 3.20 27.05
N GLU A 113 1.98 1.92 26.99
CA GLU A 113 3.20 1.44 26.35
C GLU A 113 3.21 1.74 24.84
N VAL A 114 2.06 1.60 24.17
CA VAL A 114 1.93 1.86 22.72
C VAL A 114 2.10 3.35 22.41
N LEU A 115 1.52 4.23 23.21
CA LEU A 115 1.57 5.69 23.03
C LEU A 115 2.89 6.30 23.52
N GLU A 116 3.57 5.66 24.47
CA GLU A 116 4.91 6.07 24.96
C GLU A 116 6.05 5.49 24.11
N LYS A 117 5.76 4.66 23.09
CA LYS A 117 6.79 4.20 22.15
C LYS A 117 7.47 5.40 21.50
N PRO A 118 8.79 5.38 21.33
CA PRO A 118 9.50 6.46 20.66
C PRO A 118 8.94 6.62 19.24
N VAL A 119 8.62 7.87 18.89
CA VAL A 119 8.15 8.25 17.56
C VAL A 119 9.13 7.70 16.53
N THR A 120 8.66 6.79 15.69
CA THR A 120 9.46 6.26 14.59
C THR A 120 9.67 7.31 13.51
N GLY A 121 10.66 7.14 12.63
CA GLY A 121 10.86 8.07 11.51
C GLY A 121 9.61 8.23 10.65
N GLU A 122 8.86 7.14 10.43
CA GLU A 122 7.59 7.15 9.69
C GLU A 122 6.50 7.94 10.43
N GLU A 123 6.44 7.85 11.75
CA GLU A 123 5.46 8.59 12.55
C GLU A 123 5.78 10.09 12.59
N ALA A 124 7.05 10.46 12.61
CA ALA A 124 7.50 11.85 12.54
C ALA A 124 7.08 12.55 11.23
N GLU A 125 7.06 11.83 10.10
CA GLU A 125 6.70 12.38 8.78
C GLU A 125 5.27 12.95 8.75
N TRP A 126 4.30 12.37 9.48
CA TRP A 126 2.91 12.84 9.49
C TRP A 126 2.47 13.50 10.80
N THR A 127 3.16 13.27 11.93
CA THR A 127 2.87 13.94 13.21
C THR A 127 3.63 15.25 13.39
N GLY A 128 4.72 15.48 12.65
CA GLY A 128 5.60 16.62 12.82
C GLY A 128 6.43 16.59 14.11
N ALA A 129 6.36 15.50 14.89
CA ALA A 129 7.21 15.30 16.05
C ALA A 129 8.67 15.11 15.62
N LYS A 130 9.62 15.68 16.37
CA LYS A 130 11.05 15.43 16.16
C LYS A 130 11.41 14.17 16.93
N PRO A 131 11.73 13.05 16.25
CA PRO A 131 12.16 11.85 16.94
C PRO A 131 13.50 12.13 17.64
N GLU A 132 13.79 11.41 18.72
CA GLU A 132 15.15 11.41 19.26
C GLU A 132 16.10 10.81 18.22
N THR A 133 17.07 11.61 17.82
CA THR A 133 18.06 11.23 16.81
C THR A 133 19.42 10.99 17.45
N HIS A 134 20.11 9.98 16.96
CA HIS A 134 21.46 9.62 17.33
C HIS A 134 22.38 9.72 16.11
N ALA A 135 23.65 10.05 16.33
CA ALA A 135 24.67 9.87 15.29
C ALA A 135 24.79 8.37 14.92
N ALA A 136 25.38 8.09 13.76
CA ALA A 136 25.63 6.72 13.31
C ALA A 136 26.28 5.89 14.44
N PRO A 137 25.63 4.80 14.91
CA PRO A 137 26.09 4.04 16.08
C PRO A 137 27.38 3.25 15.80
N ALA A 138 27.69 3.03 14.51
CA ALA A 138 28.94 2.46 14.04
C ALA A 138 29.32 3.10 12.71
N LYS A 139 30.63 3.23 12.46
CA LYS A 139 31.13 3.78 11.20
C LYS A 139 31.02 2.73 10.10
N VAL A 140 30.28 3.04 9.05
CA VAL A 140 30.25 2.23 7.84
C VAL A 140 31.55 2.45 7.08
N ALA A 141 32.29 1.37 6.83
CA ALA A 141 33.56 1.39 6.12
C ALA A 141 33.44 0.80 4.70
N GLU A 142 32.52 -0.14 4.49
CA GLU A 142 32.32 -0.81 3.21
C GLU A 142 30.82 -0.97 2.93
N ALA A 143 30.46 -0.85 1.64
CA ALA A 143 29.10 -1.07 1.16
C ALA A 143 29.14 -1.96 -0.10
N ILE A 144 28.38 -3.05 -0.08
CA ILE A 144 28.42 -4.10 -1.10
C ILE A 144 27.03 -4.22 -1.73
N PRO A 145 26.85 -3.82 -3.00
CA PRO A 145 25.58 -4.03 -3.71
C PRO A 145 25.23 -5.51 -3.78
N LEU A 146 24.04 -5.88 -3.29
CA LEU A 146 23.53 -7.24 -3.29
C LEU A 146 22.72 -7.55 -4.56
N GLY A 147 22.07 -6.54 -5.14
CA GLY A 147 21.26 -6.71 -6.34
C GLY A 147 20.07 -5.76 -6.38
N ARG A 148 19.18 -5.97 -7.35
CA ARG A 148 17.92 -5.25 -7.48
C ARG A 148 16.75 -6.10 -7.01
N THR A 149 15.75 -5.45 -6.43
CA THR A 149 14.48 -6.09 -6.09
C THR A 149 13.50 -6.05 -7.26
N SER A 150 12.42 -6.84 -7.17
CA SER A 150 11.25 -6.76 -8.08
C SER A 150 10.64 -5.37 -8.19
N ASP A 151 10.85 -4.54 -7.16
CA ASP A 151 10.31 -3.19 -7.06
C ASP A 151 11.30 -2.14 -7.59
N ASN A 152 12.35 -2.59 -8.31
CA ASN A 152 13.43 -1.77 -8.88
C ASN A 152 14.26 -1.01 -7.83
N GLU A 153 14.29 -1.50 -6.59
CA GLU A 153 15.14 -0.96 -5.52
C GLU A 153 16.51 -1.62 -5.57
N VAL A 154 17.57 -0.90 -5.17
CA VAL A 154 18.91 -1.50 -5.03
C VAL A 154 19.19 -1.76 -3.56
N LEU A 155 19.55 -3.01 -3.23
CA LEU A 155 19.96 -3.40 -1.89
C LEU A 155 21.48 -3.39 -1.77
N ILE A 156 21.99 -2.81 -0.69
CA ILE A 156 23.42 -2.69 -0.43
C ILE A 156 23.70 -3.11 1.02
N LEU A 157 24.52 -4.14 1.19
CA LEU A 157 24.99 -4.60 2.49
C LEU A 157 26.02 -3.62 3.05
N LEU A 158 25.92 -3.27 4.33
CA LEU A 158 26.83 -2.35 5.00
C LEU A 158 27.72 -3.12 5.97
N LYS A 159 29.01 -2.80 6.01
CA LYS A 159 30.00 -3.40 6.91
C LYS A 159 30.85 -2.37 7.64
N ASP A 160 31.36 -2.77 8.79
CA ASP A 160 32.29 -1.97 9.60
C ASP A 160 33.74 -2.08 9.10
N ASP A 161 34.66 -1.43 9.81
CA ASP A 161 36.10 -1.44 9.54
C ASP A 161 36.78 -2.79 9.79
N LYS A 162 36.10 -3.72 10.48
CA LYS A 162 36.54 -5.10 10.71
C LYS A 162 35.96 -6.08 9.70
N GLY A 163 35.07 -5.63 8.82
CA GLY A 163 34.36 -6.46 7.84
C GLY A 163 33.14 -7.19 8.40
N GLU A 164 32.70 -6.85 9.62
CA GLU A 164 31.48 -7.37 10.23
C GLU A 164 30.25 -6.70 9.61
N ASN A 165 29.14 -7.45 9.50
CA ASN A 165 27.90 -6.94 8.93
C ASN A 165 27.25 -5.93 9.88
N LEU A 166 27.15 -4.67 9.44
CA LEU A 166 26.50 -3.60 10.18
C LEU A 166 25.02 -3.45 9.85
N GLY A 167 24.58 -3.87 8.67
CA GLY A 167 23.18 -3.73 8.28
C GLY A 167 22.99 -3.63 6.78
N LEU A 168 21.93 -2.94 6.36
CA LEU A 168 21.48 -2.88 4.97
C LEU A 168 21.01 -1.46 4.65
N THR A 169 21.28 -1.00 3.44
CA THR A 169 20.59 0.16 2.88
C THR A 169 19.82 -0.21 1.62
N ILE A 170 18.67 0.43 1.46
CA ILE A 170 17.73 0.27 0.35
C ILE A 170 17.70 1.61 -0.40
N LEU A 171 18.01 1.56 -1.69
CA LEU A 171 17.91 2.69 -2.59
C LEU A 171 16.63 2.55 -3.41
N THR A 172 15.66 3.42 -3.15
CA THR A 172 14.40 3.47 -3.91
C THR A 172 14.47 4.62 -4.92
N PRO A 173 14.29 4.36 -6.23
CA PRO A 173 14.31 5.41 -7.25
C PRO A 173 13.06 6.29 -7.18
N GLU A 174 13.25 7.61 -7.16
CA GLU A 174 12.17 8.62 -7.23
C GLU A 174 12.53 9.68 -8.28
N ASP A 175 12.00 9.56 -9.50
CA ASP A 175 12.31 10.43 -10.65
C ASP A 175 13.83 10.66 -10.85
N ASN A 176 14.35 11.83 -10.45
CA ASN A 176 15.77 12.21 -10.51
C ASN A 176 16.48 12.19 -9.13
N GLN A 177 15.81 11.65 -8.13
CA GLN A 177 16.25 11.53 -6.75
C GLN A 177 16.30 10.06 -6.34
N THR A 178 16.97 9.81 -5.22
CA THR A 178 16.97 8.50 -4.56
C THR A 178 16.48 8.69 -3.14
N LYS A 179 15.45 7.93 -2.76
CA LYS A 179 15.10 7.73 -1.36
C LYS A 179 16.03 6.66 -0.78
N LEU A 180 16.88 7.08 0.14
CA LEU A 180 17.80 6.25 0.88
C LEU A 180 17.11 5.83 2.18
N HIS A 181 16.92 4.54 2.40
CA HIS A 181 16.54 3.98 3.70
C HIS A 181 17.70 3.14 4.23
N VAL A 182 18.26 3.54 5.37
CA VAL A 182 19.43 2.90 5.98
C VAL A 182 18.99 2.21 7.27
N LEU A 183 19.39 0.95 7.42
CA LEU A 183 19.21 0.16 8.62
C LEU A 183 20.58 -0.25 9.15
N LEU A 184 20.90 0.13 10.39
CA LEU A 184 22.10 -0.27 11.10
C LEU A 184 21.71 -1.10 12.33
N ILE A 185 22.32 -2.27 12.48
CA ILE A 185 22.08 -3.21 13.59
C ILE A 185 23.43 -3.58 14.25
N PRO A 186 24.10 -2.63 14.94
CA PRO A 186 25.30 -2.95 15.70
C PRO A 186 24.91 -3.76 16.96
N GLY A 187 25.20 -5.06 16.93
CA GLY A 187 24.97 -5.96 18.07
C GLY A 187 23.48 -6.19 18.38
N THR A 188 22.98 -5.59 19.47
CA THR A 188 21.63 -5.82 20.01
C THR A 188 20.64 -4.70 19.70
N GLU A 189 21.11 -3.54 19.23
CA GLU A 189 20.27 -2.38 18.96
C GLU A 189 20.14 -2.15 17.45
N ALA A 190 19.01 -1.58 17.03
CA ALA A 190 18.76 -1.27 15.64
C ALA A 190 18.37 0.20 15.47
N TYR A 191 18.77 0.75 14.33
CA TYR A 191 18.67 2.15 14.00
C TYR A 191 18.27 2.31 12.55
N GLU A 192 17.38 3.26 12.26
CA GLU A 192 16.98 3.60 10.91
C GLU A 192 17.19 5.08 10.58
N SER A 193 17.46 5.36 9.32
CA SER A 193 17.46 6.73 8.80
C SER A 193 16.91 6.74 7.38
N THR A 194 16.14 7.76 7.06
CA THR A 194 15.56 7.95 5.73
C THR A 194 15.92 9.33 5.22
N LYS A 195 16.44 9.41 3.99
CA LYS A 195 16.82 10.68 3.36
C LYS A 195 16.59 10.67 1.86
N LEU A 196 16.06 11.76 1.32
CA LEU A 196 16.03 12.01 -0.11
C LEU A 196 17.34 12.65 -0.55
N VAL A 197 17.95 12.06 -1.59
CA VAL A 197 19.22 12.51 -2.17
C VAL A 197 19.00 12.88 -3.63
N ASN A 198 19.48 14.05 -4.04
CA ASN A 198 19.45 14.53 -5.43
C ASN A 198 20.50 13.83 -6.30
N THR A 199 20.50 12.51 -6.31
CA THR A 199 21.41 11.68 -7.12
C THR A 199 20.61 10.45 -7.55
N PRO A 200 20.57 10.11 -8.85
CA PRO A 200 19.87 8.91 -9.32
C PRO A 200 20.45 7.62 -8.74
N VAL A 201 19.60 6.61 -8.56
CA VAL A 201 19.99 5.31 -7.96
C VAL A 201 21.16 4.67 -8.70
N ASP A 202 21.17 4.76 -10.03
CA ASP A 202 22.22 4.17 -10.87
C ASP A 202 23.59 4.81 -10.67
N GLU A 203 23.62 6.10 -10.30
CA GLU A 203 24.86 6.81 -10.00
C GLU A 203 25.29 6.51 -8.56
N LEU A 204 24.36 6.58 -7.61
CA LEU A 204 24.63 6.39 -6.20
C LEU A 204 25.03 4.94 -5.85
N SER A 205 24.49 3.95 -6.56
CA SER A 205 24.86 2.54 -6.41
C SER A 205 26.24 2.21 -6.97
N LYS A 206 26.77 3.02 -7.90
CA LYS A 206 28.12 2.86 -8.46
C LYS A 206 29.16 3.62 -7.64
N ASP A 207 28.81 4.80 -7.13
CA ASP A 207 29.67 5.58 -6.24
C ASP A 207 29.41 5.24 -4.77
N VAL A 208 29.89 4.06 -4.39
CA VAL A 208 29.80 3.55 -3.03
C VAL A 208 30.51 4.47 -2.02
N GLY A 209 31.57 5.16 -2.43
CA GLY A 209 32.29 6.11 -1.57
C GLY A 209 31.41 7.29 -1.15
N LYS A 210 30.71 7.89 -2.12
CA LYS A 210 29.72 8.95 -1.86
C LYS A 210 28.56 8.46 -0.99
N LEU A 211 28.07 7.24 -1.24
CA LEU A 211 27.03 6.62 -0.42
C LEU A 211 27.47 6.47 1.06
N ILE A 212 28.67 5.93 1.31
CA ILE A 212 29.21 5.76 2.67
C ILE A 212 29.35 7.12 3.39
N GLN A 213 29.80 8.16 2.68
CA GLN A 213 29.88 9.51 3.26
C GLN A 213 28.52 10.05 3.67
N ILE A 214 27.49 9.84 2.84
CA ILE A 214 26.12 10.24 3.16
C ILE A 214 25.64 9.49 4.40
N ILE A 215 25.76 8.16 4.40
CA ILE A 215 25.30 7.26 5.48
C ILE A 215 25.91 7.62 6.83
N ASN A 216 27.23 7.84 6.88
CA ASN A 216 27.92 8.21 8.12
C ASN A 216 27.57 9.62 8.63
N GLY A 217 27.02 10.48 7.77
CA GLY A 217 26.56 11.83 8.11
C GLY A 217 25.06 11.93 8.40
N LEU A 218 24.35 10.80 8.52
CA LEU A 218 22.92 10.78 8.84
C LEU A 218 22.68 10.78 10.34
N ASP A 219 21.54 11.35 10.70
CA ASP A 219 20.89 11.18 11.99
C ASP A 219 19.99 9.95 11.95
N TYR A 220 20.05 9.12 12.98
CA TYR A 220 19.35 7.85 13.07
C TYR A 220 18.34 7.84 14.21
N VAL A 221 17.19 7.22 13.97
CA VAL A 221 16.17 6.96 14.99
C VAL A 221 16.33 5.51 15.45
N LYS A 222 16.32 5.30 16.77
CA LYS A 222 16.37 3.95 17.34
C LYS A 222 15.06 3.22 17.06
N ILE A 223 15.15 1.97 16.61
CA ILE A 223 14.00 1.11 16.35
C ILE A 223 14.16 -0.26 17.03
N PRO A 224 13.05 -0.98 17.28
CA PRO A 224 13.12 -2.36 17.73
C PRO A 224 13.89 -3.23 16.73
N LYS A 225 14.72 -4.14 17.23
CA LYS A 225 15.55 -5.02 16.38
C LYS A 225 14.69 -5.92 15.51
N GLU A 226 13.57 -6.39 16.04
CA GLU A 226 12.60 -7.22 15.32
C GLU A 226 12.03 -6.48 14.11
N LYS A 227 11.74 -5.18 14.23
CA LYS A 227 11.28 -4.34 13.10
C LYS A 227 12.34 -4.29 12.00
N ALA A 228 13.61 -4.07 12.37
CA ALA A 228 14.71 -4.03 11.41
C ALA A 228 14.91 -5.37 10.69
N GLU A 229 14.85 -6.48 11.43
CA GLU A 229 14.96 -7.84 10.87
C GLU A 229 13.79 -8.18 9.92
N GLU A 230 12.56 -7.78 10.27
CA GLU A 230 11.39 -7.95 9.40
C GLU A 230 11.55 -7.19 8.07
N ILE A 231 12.01 -5.94 8.13
CA ILE A 231 12.26 -5.13 6.93
C ILE A 231 13.33 -5.78 6.05
N ILE A 232 14.47 -6.18 6.64
CA ILE A 232 15.55 -6.84 5.91
C ILE A 232 15.05 -8.13 5.26
N LYS A 233 14.36 -8.99 6.02
CA LYS A 233 13.85 -10.27 5.52
C LYS A 233 12.85 -10.08 4.38
N SER A 234 11.94 -9.11 4.50
CA SER A 234 10.95 -8.76 3.48
C SER A 234 11.58 -8.26 2.18
N LYS A 235 12.70 -7.53 2.26
CA LYS A 235 13.42 -7.04 1.08
C LYS A 235 14.32 -8.11 0.44
N MET A 236 14.98 -8.93 1.25
CA MET A 236 15.83 -10.02 0.76
C MET A 236 15.06 -11.07 -0.04
N THR A 237 13.80 -11.35 0.30
CA THR A 237 12.96 -12.30 -0.46
C THR A 237 12.53 -11.80 -1.84
N LYS A 238 12.69 -10.49 -2.11
CA LYS A 238 12.31 -9.84 -3.37
C LYS A 238 13.49 -9.61 -4.33
N ILE A 239 14.70 -10.05 -3.98
CA ILE A 239 15.87 -9.95 -4.85
C ILE A 239 15.66 -10.84 -6.08
N ILE A 240 15.95 -10.31 -7.26
CA ILE A 240 15.91 -11.02 -8.55
C ILE A 240 17.32 -11.26 -9.07
#